data_AF-A0A5E4J8I0-F1
#
_entry.id   AF-A0A5E4J8I0-F1
#
_cell.length_a   1.000
_cell.length_b   1.000
_cell.length_c   1.000
_cell.angle_alpha   90.00
_cell.angle_beta   90.00
_cell.angle_gamma   90.00
#
_symmetry.space_group_name_H-M   'P 1'
#
loop_
_entity.id
_entity.type
_entity.pdbx_description
1 polymer ?
#
loop_
_entity_poly.entity_id
_entity_poly.type
_entity_poly.pdbx_seq_one_letter_code
_entity_poly.pdbx_strand_id
1 'polypeptide(L)'
;MPEKVKTDLGFADLQCRKSDVGRISRIAKAAYSFNRRFFGKEIKKPFHIIICYSRKEFDDIWGAETDAWLTGFATKTGTIVSFRDDLIRKYNPRKEATLAGTLRHEINHIFYFQIYGSYEPAWLLEGLTLQPPFEPFTLMENDKKRLKGPLPHLIYSTNGKTFFKQAPFLYSMAFLATRH
;
A
#
# COMPACT_ATOMS: atom_id res chain seq x y z
N MET A 1 29.17 2.48 -8.64
CA MET A 1 27.69 2.40 -8.55
C MET A 1 27.12 3.81 -8.47
N PRO A 2 25.95 4.11 -9.04
CA PRO A 2 25.38 5.45 -8.95
C PRO A 2 25.11 5.82 -7.49
N GLU A 3 25.47 7.05 -7.11
CA GLU A 3 25.34 7.55 -5.73
C GLU A 3 23.87 7.58 -5.28
N LYS A 4 23.57 6.93 -4.14
CA LYS A 4 22.29 7.07 -3.45
C LYS A 4 22.36 8.26 -2.50
N VAL A 5 21.32 9.06 -2.48
CA VAL A 5 21.18 10.23 -1.60
C VAL A 5 20.01 10.02 -0.66
N LYS A 6 20.08 10.66 0.51
CA LYS A 6 19.00 10.73 1.49
C LYS A 6 18.29 12.08 1.34
N THR A 7 16.96 12.07 1.24
CA THR A 7 16.12 13.26 1.08
C THR A 7 14.99 13.23 2.10
N ASP A 8 14.86 14.27 2.92
CA ASP A 8 13.74 14.44 3.84
C ASP A 8 12.48 14.89 3.07
N LEU A 9 11.38 14.14 3.23
CA LEU A 9 10.08 14.45 2.65
C LEU A 9 9.10 15.12 3.64
N GLY A 10 9.52 15.34 4.89
CA GLY A 10 8.73 15.87 6.00
C GLY A 10 7.94 14.81 6.78
N PHE A 11 7.61 13.68 6.14
CA PHE A 11 6.94 12.53 6.76
C PHE A 11 7.77 11.24 6.66
N ALA A 12 8.81 11.25 5.83
CA ALA A 12 9.68 10.11 5.61
C ALA A 12 11.04 10.55 5.09
N ASP A 13 12.06 9.76 5.40
CA ASP A 13 13.37 9.86 4.78
C ASP A 13 13.41 8.96 3.54
N LEU A 14 13.62 9.55 2.36
CA LEU A 14 13.77 8.82 1.10
C LEU A 14 15.25 8.57 0.78
N GLN A 15 15.61 7.32 0.53
CA GLN A 15 16.91 6.89 0.02
C GLN A 15 16.77 6.31 -1.39
N CYS A 16 17.28 7.02 -2.39
CA CYS A 16 17.29 6.58 -3.79
C CYS A 16 18.48 7.18 -4.55
N ARG A 17 18.69 6.79 -5.82
CA ARG A 17 19.68 7.46 -6.68
C ARG A 17 19.32 8.93 -6.88
N LYS A 18 20.33 9.79 -6.96
CA LYS A 18 20.17 11.25 -7.15
C LYS A 18 19.26 11.60 -8.34
N SER A 19 19.37 10.86 -9.44
CA SER A 19 18.57 11.06 -10.66
C SER A 19 17.07 10.80 -10.48
N ASP A 20 16.67 10.01 -9.49
CA ASP A 20 15.27 9.57 -9.33
C ASP A 20 14.51 10.38 -8.27
N VAL A 21 15.20 11.18 -7.44
CA VAL A 21 14.64 11.91 -6.29
C VAL A 21 13.37 12.66 -6.67
N GLY A 22 13.41 13.50 -7.72
CA GLY A 22 12.26 14.33 -8.09
C GLY A 22 11.00 13.53 -8.48
N ARG A 23 11.16 12.36 -9.11
CA ARG A 23 10.03 11.50 -9.45
C ARG A 23 9.52 10.73 -8.24
N ILE A 24 10.42 10.08 -7.50
CA ILE A 24 10.04 9.21 -6.38
C ILE A 24 9.46 10.01 -5.23
N SER A 25 10.02 11.20 -4.92
CA SER A 25 9.46 12.12 -3.93
C SER A 25 8.01 12.50 -4.24
N ARG A 26 7.67 12.75 -5.51
CA ARG A 26 6.29 13.06 -5.92
C ARG A 26 5.35 11.87 -5.69
N ILE A 27 5.78 10.67 -6.07
CA ILE A 27 5.00 9.44 -5.88
C ILE A 27 4.78 9.17 -4.38
N ALA A 28 5.84 9.24 -3.57
CA ALA A 28 5.77 9.04 -2.14
C ALA A 28 4.84 10.06 -1.46
N LYS A 29 4.95 11.35 -1.80
CA LYS A 29 4.07 12.42 -1.30
C LYS A 29 2.59 12.18 -1.64
N ALA A 30 2.31 11.71 -2.86
CA ALA A 30 0.95 11.38 -3.28
C ALA A 30 0.40 10.18 -2.50
N ALA A 31 1.19 9.12 -2.35
CA ALA A 31 0.82 7.92 -1.59
C ALA A 31 0.60 8.22 -0.10
N TYR A 32 1.43 9.08 0.50
CA TYR A 32 1.25 9.57 1.87
C TYR A 32 -0.03 10.38 2.01
N SER A 33 -0.24 11.37 1.12
CA SER A 33 -1.42 12.25 1.16
C SER A 33 -2.72 11.45 1.04
N PHE A 34 -2.72 10.41 0.22
CA PHE A 34 -3.84 9.47 0.09
C PHE A 34 -4.15 8.78 1.42
N ASN A 35 -3.15 8.14 2.04
CA ASN A 35 -3.33 7.42 3.30
C ASN A 35 -3.71 8.36 4.45
N ARG A 36 -3.11 9.55 4.52
CA ARG A 36 -3.49 10.60 5.48
C ARG A 36 -4.97 10.95 5.38
N ARG A 37 -5.47 11.17 4.16
CA ARG A 37 -6.90 11.45 3.92
C ARG A 37 -7.78 10.24 4.28
N PHE A 38 -7.31 9.03 3.96
CA PHE A 38 -8.03 7.79 4.24
C PHE A 38 -8.25 7.55 5.73
N PHE A 39 -7.20 7.66 6.52
CA PHE A 39 -7.28 7.43 7.97
C PHE A 39 -7.71 8.67 8.77
N GLY A 40 -7.79 9.84 8.13
CA GLY A 40 -8.11 11.11 8.79
C GLY A 40 -7.13 11.50 9.90
N LYS A 41 -5.89 10.98 9.84
CA LYS A 41 -4.86 11.15 10.86
C LYS A 41 -3.51 11.41 10.20
N GLU A 42 -2.64 12.13 10.89
CA GLU A 42 -1.22 12.20 10.56
C GLU A 42 -0.43 11.23 11.42
N ILE A 43 0.57 10.58 10.84
CA ILE A 43 1.50 9.75 11.60
C ILE A 43 2.57 10.65 12.23
N LYS A 44 2.91 10.39 13.48
CA LYS A 44 3.79 11.26 14.28
C LYS A 44 5.28 10.96 14.07
N LYS A 45 5.61 9.73 13.68
CA LYS A 45 6.99 9.27 13.50
C LYS A 45 7.30 9.17 12.01
N PRO A 46 8.36 9.86 11.53
CA PRO A 46 8.85 9.66 10.19
C PRO A 46 9.26 8.20 9.97
N PHE A 47 8.99 7.69 8.78
CA PHE A 47 9.40 6.36 8.35
C PHE A 47 10.48 6.45 7.26
N HIS A 48 11.10 5.33 6.88
CA HIS A 48 12.13 5.31 5.85
C HIS A 48 11.58 4.71 4.56
N ILE A 49 11.97 5.25 3.41
CA ILE A 49 11.68 4.68 2.09
C ILE A 49 13.00 4.39 1.39
N ILE A 50 13.27 3.14 1.04
CA ILE A 50 14.48 2.72 0.34
C ILE A 50 14.11 2.20 -1.04
N ILE A 51 14.77 2.74 -2.07
CA ILE A 51 14.62 2.27 -3.44
C ILE A 51 15.82 1.39 -3.80
N CYS A 52 15.51 0.13 -4.10
CA CYS A 52 16.47 -0.86 -4.57
C CYS A 52 16.57 -0.82 -6.09
N TYR A 53 17.79 -1.06 -6.57
CA TYR A 53 18.11 -1.01 -8.00
C TYR A 53 18.51 -2.38 -8.58
N SER A 54 18.41 -3.42 -7.76
CA SER A 54 18.53 -4.82 -8.17
C SER A 54 17.80 -5.70 -7.18
N ARG A 55 17.35 -6.88 -7.64
CA ARG A 55 16.78 -7.92 -6.76
C ARG A 55 17.74 -8.28 -5.62
N LYS A 56 19.04 -8.37 -5.91
CA LYS A 56 20.07 -8.58 -4.89
C LYS A 56 20.03 -7.54 -3.76
N GLU A 57 19.99 -6.23 -4.09
CA GLU A 57 19.90 -5.18 -3.05
C GLU A 57 18.64 -5.33 -2.18
N PHE A 58 17.54 -5.81 -2.76
CA PHE A 58 16.29 -6.04 -2.04
C PHE A 58 16.37 -7.27 -1.12
N ASP A 59 16.91 -8.37 -1.64
CA ASP A 59 17.13 -9.61 -0.90
C ASP A 59 18.13 -9.41 0.25
N ASP A 60 19.17 -8.61 0.05
CA ASP A 60 20.16 -8.27 1.08
C ASP A 60 19.51 -7.53 2.26
N ILE A 61 18.53 -6.64 2.00
CA ILE A 61 17.78 -5.96 3.06
C ILE A 61 16.74 -6.90 3.70
N TRP A 62 16.09 -7.74 2.89
CA TRP A 62 15.15 -8.75 3.37
C TRP A 62 15.83 -9.80 4.26
N GLY A 63 17.08 -10.14 3.97
CA GLY A 63 17.89 -11.15 4.67
C GLY A 63 17.85 -12.54 4.04
N ALA A 64 17.19 -12.71 2.89
CA ALA A 64 17.09 -13.95 2.13
C ALA A 64 16.65 -13.68 0.69
N GLU A 65 16.75 -14.68 -0.19
CA GLU A 65 16.17 -14.62 -1.53
C GLU A 65 14.65 -14.46 -1.45
N THR A 66 14.11 -13.49 -2.20
CA THR A 66 12.68 -13.19 -2.24
C THR A 66 12.03 -13.68 -3.52
N ASP A 67 10.76 -14.06 -3.41
CA ASP A 67 9.96 -14.40 -4.59
C ASP A 67 9.88 -13.22 -5.57
N ALA A 68 9.85 -13.54 -6.87
CA ALA A 68 9.82 -12.55 -7.94
C ALA A 68 8.60 -11.59 -7.86
N TRP A 69 7.47 -12.07 -7.34
CA TRP A 69 6.25 -11.28 -7.17
C TRP A 69 6.35 -10.25 -6.04
N LEU A 70 7.24 -10.44 -5.07
CA LEU A 70 7.44 -9.51 -3.97
C LEU A 70 8.20 -8.28 -4.50
N THR A 71 7.52 -7.13 -4.53
CA THR A 71 8.04 -5.89 -5.15
C THR A 71 8.12 -4.72 -4.19
N GLY A 72 7.57 -4.88 -3.00
CA GLY A 72 7.81 -4.01 -1.86
C GLY A 72 7.48 -4.74 -0.57
N PHE A 73 7.96 -4.19 0.54
CA PHE A 73 7.56 -4.58 1.88
C PHE A 73 7.78 -3.43 2.87
N ALA A 74 7.05 -3.46 3.98
CA ALA A 74 7.26 -2.62 5.14
C ALA A 74 7.79 -3.45 6.32
N THR A 75 8.86 -2.98 6.97
CA THR A 75 9.35 -3.58 8.20
C THR A 75 8.57 -3.07 9.41
N LYS A 76 8.60 -3.83 10.51
CA LYS A 76 8.04 -3.41 11.81
C LYS A 76 8.67 -2.13 12.36
N THR A 77 9.89 -1.80 11.93
CA THR A 77 10.61 -0.58 12.32
C THR A 77 10.21 0.64 11.51
N GLY A 78 9.28 0.51 10.55
CA GLY A 78 8.86 1.60 9.69
C GLY A 78 9.81 1.85 8.52
N THR A 79 10.44 0.82 7.98
CA THR A 79 11.21 0.93 6.72
C THR A 79 10.42 0.30 5.59
N ILE A 80 10.11 1.08 4.57
CA ILE A 80 9.52 0.63 3.33
C ILE A 80 10.62 0.43 2.31
N VAL A 81 10.62 -0.72 1.64
CA VAL A 81 11.60 -1.05 0.61
C VAL A 81 10.86 -1.43 -0.66
N SER A 82 11.28 -0.89 -1.80
CA SER A 82 10.62 -1.12 -3.09
C SER A 82 11.59 -0.92 -4.25
N PHE A 83 11.14 -1.24 -5.47
CA PHE A 83 11.85 -0.94 -6.71
C PHE A 83 11.22 0.23 -7.48
N ARG A 84 11.93 0.74 -8.48
CA ARG A 84 11.34 1.61 -9.52
C ARG A 84 10.41 0.83 -10.46
N ASP A 85 9.51 1.53 -11.15
CA ASP A 85 8.54 0.93 -12.07
C ASP A 85 9.15 -0.03 -13.10
N ASP A 86 10.30 0.31 -13.69
CA ASP A 86 11.00 -0.53 -14.67
C ASP A 86 11.42 -1.89 -14.07
N LEU A 87 11.91 -1.86 -12.84
CA LEU A 87 12.33 -3.05 -12.11
C LEU A 87 11.14 -3.83 -11.54
N ILE A 88 10.08 -3.14 -11.08
CA ILE A 88 8.82 -3.78 -10.68
C ILE A 88 8.27 -4.59 -11.85
N ARG A 89 8.19 -4.00 -13.05
CA ARG A 89 7.71 -4.69 -14.26
C ARG A 89 8.64 -5.81 -14.72
N LYS A 90 9.95 -5.66 -14.50
CA LYS A 90 10.94 -6.69 -14.80
C LYS A 90 10.75 -7.93 -13.93
N TYR A 91 10.52 -7.75 -12.63
CA TYR A 91 10.47 -8.86 -11.67
C TYR A 91 9.07 -9.41 -11.47
N ASN A 92 8.04 -8.56 -11.50
CA ASN A 92 6.68 -8.98 -11.23
C ASN A 92 6.04 -9.53 -12.51
N PRO A 93 5.61 -10.81 -12.52
CA PRO A 93 4.89 -11.38 -13.66
C PRO A 93 3.55 -10.67 -13.92
N ARG A 94 2.98 -10.01 -12.90
CA ARG A 94 1.78 -9.18 -13.01
C ARG A 94 2.19 -7.75 -13.42
N LYS A 95 2.19 -7.50 -14.73
CA LYS A 95 2.69 -6.26 -15.39
C LYS A 95 2.00 -4.95 -14.97
N GLU A 96 0.96 -5.02 -14.16
CA GLU A 96 0.17 -3.86 -13.69
C GLU A 96 0.74 -3.22 -12.41
N ALA A 97 1.68 -3.87 -11.73
CA ALA A 97 2.30 -3.32 -10.54
C ALA A 97 3.11 -2.05 -10.86
N THR A 98 2.95 -1.02 -10.02
CA THR A 98 3.65 0.26 -10.12
C THR A 98 4.18 0.65 -8.75
N LEU A 99 5.25 1.44 -8.71
CA LEU A 99 5.83 2.01 -7.50
C LEU A 99 4.78 2.87 -6.77
N ALA A 100 3.89 3.56 -7.50
CA ALA A 100 2.80 4.29 -6.89
C ALA A 100 1.83 3.37 -6.13
N GLY A 101 1.45 2.25 -6.73
CA GLY A 101 0.63 1.23 -6.08
C GLY A 101 1.33 0.62 -4.86
N THR A 102 2.58 0.21 -5.02
CA THR A 102 3.40 -0.38 -3.95
C THR A 102 3.59 0.59 -2.79
N LEU A 103 4.04 1.82 -3.03
CA LEU A 103 4.19 2.79 -1.93
C LEU A 103 2.87 3.11 -1.25
N ARG A 104 1.76 3.19 -1.99
CA ARG A 104 0.44 3.38 -1.37
C ARG A 104 0.08 2.23 -0.44
N HIS A 105 0.34 0.99 -0.86
CA HIS A 105 0.10 -0.22 -0.09
C HIS A 105 0.99 -0.26 1.17
N GLU A 106 2.30 -0.13 1.02
CA GLU A 106 3.23 -0.23 2.15
C GLU A 106 3.05 0.93 3.16
N ILE A 107 2.77 2.14 2.69
CA ILE A 107 2.47 3.28 3.59
C ILE A 107 1.17 3.02 4.36
N ASN A 108 0.18 2.34 3.76
CA ASN A 108 -1.04 1.98 4.47
C ASN A 108 -0.73 1.10 5.69
N HIS A 109 0.18 0.14 5.56
CA HIS A 109 0.61 -0.69 6.69
C HIS A 109 1.23 0.14 7.82
N ILE A 110 2.03 1.16 7.49
CA ILE A 110 2.59 2.08 8.49
C ILE A 110 1.49 2.84 9.23
N PHE A 111 0.52 3.39 8.49
CA PHE A 111 -0.61 4.09 9.09
C PHE A 111 -1.44 3.17 9.99
N TYR A 112 -1.75 1.97 9.51
CA TYR A 112 -2.52 0.98 10.25
C TYR A 112 -1.83 0.64 11.58
N PHE A 113 -0.54 0.29 11.53
CA PHE A 113 0.22 -0.04 12.73
C PHE A 113 0.30 1.13 13.72
N GLN A 114 0.51 2.36 13.25
CA GLN A 114 0.55 3.55 14.12
C GLN A 114 -0.79 3.85 14.79
N ILE A 115 -1.92 3.48 14.16
CA ILE A 115 -3.26 3.74 14.69
C ILE A 115 -3.72 2.63 15.63
N TYR A 116 -3.45 1.37 15.28
CA TYR A 116 -4.00 0.21 15.96
C TYR A 116 -2.97 -0.54 16.82
N GLY A 117 -1.68 -0.20 16.72
CA GLY A 117 -0.59 -0.84 17.47
C GLY A 117 -0.33 -2.29 17.08
N SER A 118 -0.89 -2.75 15.96
CA SER A 118 -0.84 -4.14 15.50
C SER A 118 -0.92 -4.20 13.98
N TYR A 119 -0.43 -5.29 13.39
CA TYR A 119 -0.69 -5.66 11.99
C TYR A 119 -1.88 -6.61 11.85
N GLU A 120 -2.51 -6.97 12.97
CA GLU A 120 -3.65 -7.88 12.99
C GLU A 120 -4.99 -7.13 13.04
N PRO A 121 -6.06 -7.74 12.51
CA PRO A 121 -6.03 -8.98 11.74
C PRO A 121 -5.51 -8.75 10.30
N ALA A 122 -4.65 -9.65 9.80
CA ALA A 122 -4.00 -9.50 8.48
C ALA A 122 -4.99 -9.27 7.32
N TRP A 123 -6.18 -9.89 7.35
CA TRP A 123 -7.19 -9.69 6.30
C TRP A 123 -7.68 -8.24 6.24
N LEU A 124 -7.76 -7.54 7.38
CA LEU A 124 -8.20 -6.15 7.47
C LEU A 124 -7.09 -5.25 6.96
N LEU A 125 -5.88 -5.49 7.44
CA LEU A 125 -4.68 -4.76 7.00
C LEU A 125 -4.53 -4.82 5.47
N GLU A 126 -4.44 -6.02 4.91
CA GLU A 126 -4.28 -6.25 3.47
C GLU A 126 -5.49 -5.80 2.67
N GLY A 127 -6.69 -5.90 3.24
CA GLY A 127 -7.88 -5.39 2.58
C GLY A 127 -7.87 -3.87 2.46
N LEU A 128 -7.46 -3.14 3.50
CA LEU A 128 -7.36 -1.68 3.47
C LEU A 128 -6.29 -1.17 2.49
N THR A 129 -5.29 -1.96 2.15
CA THR A 129 -4.28 -1.55 1.17
C THR A 129 -4.77 -1.63 -0.29
N LEU A 130 -5.81 -2.41 -0.56
CA LEU A 130 -6.41 -2.63 -1.89
C LEU A 130 -7.42 -1.54 -2.32
N GLN A 131 -7.51 -0.46 -1.54
CA GLN A 131 -8.41 0.67 -1.78
C GLN A 131 -8.17 1.31 -3.15
N PRO A 132 -9.22 1.50 -3.98
CA PRO A 132 -9.11 2.38 -5.13
C PRO A 132 -8.90 3.84 -4.67
N PRO A 133 -8.39 4.72 -5.55
CA PRO A 133 -8.38 6.16 -5.28
C PRO A 133 -9.81 6.60 -4.91
N PHE A 134 -9.96 7.39 -3.85
CA PHE A 134 -11.23 7.82 -3.23
C PHE A 134 -12.34 8.09 -4.26
N GLU A 135 -13.18 7.08 -4.49
CA GLU A 135 -14.57 7.27 -4.89
C GLU A 135 -15.41 6.96 -3.64
N PRO A 136 -16.42 7.78 -3.31
CA PRO A 136 -17.32 7.48 -2.20
C PRO A 136 -17.99 6.13 -2.47
N PHE A 137 -17.62 5.13 -1.69
CA PHE A 137 -18.21 3.81 -1.75
C PHE A 137 -19.40 3.76 -0.81
N THR A 138 -20.56 3.40 -1.36
CA THR A 138 -21.78 3.15 -0.57
C THR A 138 -22.12 1.67 -0.73
N LEU A 139 -22.18 0.90 0.36
CA LEU A 139 -22.70 -0.47 0.32
C LEU A 139 -24.19 -0.40 -0.02
N MET A 140 -24.64 -1.15 -1.03
CA MET A 140 -26.07 -1.28 -1.28
C MET A 140 -26.71 -2.07 -0.14
N GLU A 141 -27.97 -1.77 0.20
CA GLU A 141 -28.66 -2.35 1.37
C GLU A 141 -28.77 -3.89 1.31
N ASN A 142 -28.79 -4.44 0.10
CA ASN A 142 -28.77 -5.89 -0.13
C ASN A 142 -27.41 -6.53 0.15
N ASP A 143 -26.31 -5.78 0.01
CA ASP A 143 -24.96 -6.28 0.28
C ASP A 143 -24.66 -6.28 1.79
N LYS A 144 -25.25 -5.34 2.55
CA LYS A 144 -25.24 -5.35 4.03
C LYS A 144 -25.85 -6.64 4.61
N LYS A 145 -26.87 -7.21 3.95
CA LYS A 145 -27.50 -8.48 4.35
C LYS A 145 -26.64 -9.70 3.98
N ARG A 146 -25.90 -9.65 2.86
CA ARG A 146 -25.03 -10.73 2.38
C ARG A 146 -23.75 -10.93 3.21
N LEU A 147 -23.30 -9.91 3.93
CA LEU A 147 -22.18 -9.98 4.87
C LEU A 147 -22.47 -10.85 6.13
N LYS A 148 -23.69 -11.37 6.29
CA LYS A 148 -24.08 -12.27 7.40
C LYS A 148 -23.95 -13.77 7.07
N GLY A 149 -23.49 -14.15 5.87
CA GLY A 149 -23.33 -15.55 5.43
C GLY A 149 -21.91 -15.91 4.99
N PRO A 150 -21.59 -17.18 4.70
CA PRO A 150 -20.26 -17.59 4.25
C PRO A 150 -19.95 -17.06 2.84
N LEU A 151 -18.95 -16.17 2.80
CA LEU A 151 -18.10 -15.73 1.68
C LEU A 151 -18.62 -15.90 0.24
N PRO A 152 -19.36 -14.92 -0.30
CA PRO A 152 -19.32 -14.63 -1.72
C PRO A 152 -18.57 -13.32 -1.98
N HIS A 153 -17.90 -13.25 -3.14
CA HIS A 153 -17.41 -11.99 -3.70
C HIS A 153 -18.49 -10.91 -3.61
N LEU A 154 -18.17 -9.76 -3.02
CA LEU A 154 -19.07 -8.63 -3.02
C LEU A 154 -18.99 -7.97 -4.40
N ILE A 155 -20.18 -7.84 -4.99
CA ILE A 155 -20.44 -7.19 -6.26
C ILE A 155 -20.94 -5.81 -5.88
N TYR A 156 -20.22 -4.74 -6.22
CA TYR A 156 -20.70 -3.38 -5.95
C TYR A 156 -20.79 -2.56 -7.23
N SER A 157 -21.66 -1.54 -7.22
CA SER A 157 -21.84 -0.63 -8.34
C SER A 157 -21.40 0.79 -8.00
N THR A 158 -20.56 1.40 -8.85
CA THR A 158 -20.35 2.86 -8.89
C THR A 158 -20.69 3.34 -10.30
N ASN A 159 -21.51 4.40 -10.41
CA ASN A 159 -21.96 4.97 -11.68
C ASN A 159 -22.54 3.94 -12.67
N GLY A 160 -23.30 2.96 -12.17
CA GLY A 160 -23.92 1.90 -12.97
C GLY A 160 -22.96 0.81 -13.45
N LYS A 161 -21.67 0.84 -13.08
CA LYS A 161 -20.68 -0.19 -13.41
C LYS A 161 -20.48 -1.12 -12.23
N THR A 162 -20.47 -2.42 -12.52
CA THR A 162 -20.33 -3.48 -11.53
C THR A 162 -18.88 -3.92 -11.38
N PHE A 163 -18.41 -4.03 -10.13
CA PHE A 163 -17.03 -4.39 -9.81
C PHE A 163 -16.97 -5.63 -8.92
N PHE A 164 -15.99 -6.50 -9.19
CA PHE A 164 -15.62 -7.64 -8.37
C PHE A 164 -14.30 -7.33 -7.67
N LYS A 165 -14.26 -7.44 -6.34
CA LYS A 165 -13.03 -7.26 -5.54
C LYS A 165 -12.77 -8.48 -4.67
N GLN A 166 -11.51 -8.65 -4.29
CA GLN A 166 -11.07 -9.75 -3.42
C GLN A 166 -11.69 -9.62 -2.02
N ALA A 167 -11.97 -10.76 -1.39
CA ALA A 167 -12.58 -10.85 -0.08
C ALA A 167 -11.96 -9.92 1.00
N PRO A 168 -10.61 -9.80 1.14
CA PRO A 168 -10.01 -8.95 2.16
C PRO A 168 -10.43 -7.47 2.08
N PHE A 169 -10.43 -6.89 0.88
CA PHE A 169 -10.86 -5.50 0.65
C PHE A 169 -12.32 -5.28 1.09
N LEU A 170 -13.17 -6.25 0.78
CA LEU A 170 -14.60 -6.17 1.01
C LEU A 170 -14.96 -6.20 2.50
N TYR A 171 -14.35 -7.11 3.26
CA TYR A 171 -14.53 -7.13 4.71
C TYR A 171 -13.99 -5.87 5.37
N SER A 172 -12.89 -5.33 4.86
CA SER A 172 -12.28 -4.12 5.41
C SER A 172 -13.21 -2.91 5.28
N MET A 173 -13.83 -2.77 4.10
CA MET A 173 -14.82 -1.72 3.86
C MET A 173 -16.09 -1.92 4.68
N ALA A 174 -16.59 -3.16 4.78
CA ALA A 174 -17.75 -3.50 5.60
C ALA A 174 -17.52 -3.23 7.10
N PHE A 175 -16.34 -3.57 7.60
CA PHE A 175 -15.93 -3.28 8.98
C PHE A 175 -15.89 -1.79 9.26
N LEU A 176 -15.34 -0.98 8.34
CA LEU A 176 -15.34 0.48 8.50
C LEU A 176 -16.76 1.07 8.46
N ALA A 177 -17.61 0.59 7.54
CA ALA A 177 -18.98 1.09 7.37
C ALA A 177 -19.92 0.79 8.54
N THR A 178 -19.58 -0.17 9.41
CA THR A 178 -20.40 -0.58 10.57
C THR A 178 -19.96 0.06 11.89
N ARG A 179 -18.92 0.90 11.87
CA ARG A 179 -18.39 1.60 13.05
C ARG A 179 -18.88 3.05 13.19
N HIS A 180 -19.78 3.50 12.32
CA HIS A 180 -20.43 4.81 12.37
C HIS A 180 -21.91 4.68 12.71
#